data_AF-K6V9X5-F1
#
_entry.id   AF-K6V9X5-F1
#
_cell.length_a   1.000
_cell.length_b   1.000
_cell.length_c   1.000
_cell.angle_alpha   90.00
_cell.angle_beta   90.00
_cell.angle_gamma   90.00
#
_symmetry.space_group_name_H-M   'P 1'
#
loop_
_entity.id
_entity.type
_entity.pdbx_description
1 polymer ?
#
loop_
_entity_poly.entity_id
_entity_poly.type
_entity_poly.pdbx_seq_one_letter_code
_entity_poly.pdbx_strand_id
1 'polypeptide(L)'
;MTPTPSTADGQHTRAIRSIARLVVGLATTVGLTACQTDGQPISVPETVTSTITVTGPSIDTPAASSTPTVTTEESPAPTCSTDGSAAITAAAAQIPTPLPDSGPDAGWVFHGETNYNTCFDLSYAALETAGGTGSSPSQLLMFHLGRFVGRAIACNAAFQTVTGSSPTSVNVTYRYLNAGDPTANPTGRADVVFVWDASQVVMHGSLPYEVTQGKC
;
A
#
# COMPACT_ATOMS: atom_id res chain seq x y z
N MET A 1 -44.88 43.56 23.95
CA MET A 1 -44.16 44.67 24.60
C MET A 1 -43.00 44.02 25.36
N THR A 2 -41.74 44.12 24.98
CA THR A 2 -40.99 45.14 24.22
C THR A 2 -39.76 44.44 23.61
N PRO A 3 -39.41 44.69 22.33
CA PRO A 3 -38.34 43.98 21.62
C PRO A 3 -37.00 44.74 21.52
N THR A 4 -35.94 43.98 21.17
CA THR A 4 -34.66 44.38 20.49
C THR A 4 -33.62 45.22 21.29
N PRO A 5 -32.30 45.22 20.95
CA PRO A 5 -31.69 45.24 19.59
C PRO A 5 -30.74 44.04 19.32
N SER A 6 -30.59 43.49 18.12
CA SER A 6 -30.21 44.02 16.79
C SER A 6 -28.83 44.72 16.76
N THR A 7 -27.81 43.98 16.29
CA THR A 7 -26.53 44.51 15.82
C THR A 7 -26.09 43.54 14.71
N ALA A 8 -26.38 43.88 13.45
CA ALA A 8 -25.47 44.55 12.50
C ALA A 8 -24.22 43.69 12.25
N ASP A 9 -24.22 42.89 11.18
CA ASP A 9 -23.83 43.28 9.81
C ASP A 9 -22.33 43.59 9.72
N GLY A 10 -21.66 42.77 8.92
CA GLY A 10 -20.22 42.72 8.75
C GLY A 10 -19.86 41.82 7.57
N GLN A 11 -20.55 41.99 6.44
CA GLN A 11 -20.13 41.45 5.16
C GLN A 11 -18.76 42.05 4.79
N HIS A 12 -17.67 41.34 5.06
CA HIS A 12 -16.39 41.60 4.40
C HIS A 12 -16.37 40.89 3.04
N THR A 13 -17.02 41.55 2.09
CA THR A 13 -16.86 41.35 0.66
C THR A 13 -15.40 41.63 0.28
N ARG A 14 -14.54 40.61 0.26
CA ARG A 14 -13.20 40.75 -0.33
C ARG A 14 -13.27 40.44 -1.82
N ALA A 15 -13.16 41.53 -2.58
CA ALA A 15 -13.21 41.62 -4.01
C ALA A 15 -12.24 40.65 -4.71
N ILE A 16 -12.82 40.00 -5.72
CA ILE A 16 -12.17 39.30 -6.83
C ILE A 16 -11.14 40.25 -7.47
N ARG A 17 -9.90 39.77 -7.61
CA ARG A 17 -8.94 40.29 -8.59
C ARG A 17 -8.40 39.14 -9.42
N SER A 18 -9.20 38.75 -10.41
CA SER A 18 -8.78 37.96 -11.56
C SER A 18 -7.68 38.74 -12.30
N ILE A 19 -6.45 38.23 -12.26
CA ILE A 19 -5.40 38.68 -13.18
C ILE A 19 -5.38 37.71 -14.35
N ALA A 20 -6.20 38.03 -15.35
CA ALA A 20 -6.01 37.53 -16.69
C ALA A 20 -4.75 38.21 -17.27
N ARG A 21 -3.76 37.41 -17.67
CA ARG A 21 -2.71 37.85 -18.60
C ARG A 21 -2.64 36.91 -19.79
N LEU A 22 -2.49 37.59 -20.92
CA LEU A 22 -2.86 37.24 -22.27
C LEU A 22 -1.57 36.92 -23.06
N VAL A 23 -1.56 35.72 -23.67
CA VAL A 23 -1.11 35.38 -25.06
C VAL A 23 0.37 35.57 -25.48
N VAL A 24 0.70 34.75 -26.50
CA VAL A 24 1.85 34.73 -27.44
C VAL A 24 2.97 33.80 -26.96
N GLY A 25 3.34 32.68 -27.62
CA GLY A 25 3.15 32.23 -28.99
C GLY A 25 4.53 31.99 -29.61
N LEU A 26 4.97 30.74 -29.77
CA LEU A 26 6.04 30.36 -30.70
C LEU A 26 5.99 28.85 -30.99
N ALA A 27 5.63 28.53 -32.23
CA ALA A 27 5.83 27.25 -32.87
C ALA A 27 7.27 27.17 -33.41
N THR A 28 7.92 26.00 -33.35
CA THR A 28 8.96 25.56 -34.32
C THR A 28 9.39 24.10 -34.07
N THR A 29 8.98 23.22 -35.00
CA THR A 29 9.74 22.19 -35.76
C THR A 29 10.65 21.17 -35.08
N VAL A 30 10.22 19.89 -35.19
CA VAL A 30 10.90 18.67 -35.68
C VAL A 30 12.43 18.58 -35.55
N GLY A 31 12.87 17.56 -34.80
CA GLY A 31 14.15 16.88 -34.98
C GLY A 31 13.98 15.39 -34.71
N LEU A 32 13.81 14.59 -35.77
CA LEU A 32 13.97 13.13 -35.72
C LEU A 32 15.47 12.85 -35.69
N THR A 33 15.95 12.11 -34.70
CA THR A 33 17.26 11.46 -34.78
C THR A 33 17.09 10.02 -34.30
N ALA A 34 16.81 9.15 -35.27
CA ALA A 34 16.85 7.72 -35.12
C ALA A 34 18.31 7.27 -35.28
N CYS A 35 18.96 6.88 -34.18
CA CYS A 35 20.15 6.04 -34.26
C CYS A 35 19.68 4.59 -34.24
N GLN A 36 19.40 4.08 -35.43
CA GLN A 36 19.31 2.66 -35.74
C GLN A 36 20.74 2.12 -35.71
N THR A 37 21.01 1.14 -34.85
CA THR A 37 22.26 0.37 -34.92
C THR A 37 21.88 -1.08 -35.04
N ASP A 38 22.43 -1.65 -36.09
CA ASP A 38 22.15 -2.93 -36.70
C ASP A 38 22.19 -4.10 -35.72
N GLY A 39 21.28 -5.04 -35.96
CA GLY A 39 21.35 -6.36 -35.36
C GLY A 39 22.56 -7.14 -35.87
N GLN A 40 23.26 -7.79 -34.96
CA GLN A 40 24.01 -9.00 -35.27
C GLN A 40 23.79 -10.04 -34.16
N PRO A 41 23.59 -11.33 -34.52
CA PRO A 41 23.02 -12.33 -33.64
C PRO A 41 24.02 -13.00 -32.70
N ILE A 42 23.48 -13.42 -31.54
CA ILE A 42 23.77 -14.61 -30.74
C ILE A 42 25.24 -14.83 -30.31
N SER A 43 25.47 -14.76 -29.00
CA SER A 43 26.41 -15.65 -28.33
C SER A 43 25.85 -15.99 -26.95
N VAL A 44 25.22 -17.16 -26.88
CA VAL A 44 24.95 -17.89 -25.63
C VAL A 44 26.28 -18.00 -24.88
N PRO A 45 26.34 -17.74 -23.56
CA PRO A 45 27.53 -18.11 -22.80
C PRO A 45 27.65 -19.64 -22.82
N GLU A 46 28.65 -20.15 -23.51
CA GLU A 46 29.06 -21.55 -23.35
C GLU A 46 29.51 -21.76 -21.90
N THR A 47 28.80 -22.63 -21.19
CA THR A 47 29.25 -23.16 -19.90
C THR A 47 30.52 -23.96 -20.14
N VAL A 48 31.67 -23.39 -19.76
CA VAL A 48 32.95 -24.08 -19.78
C VAL A 48 32.94 -25.20 -18.74
N THR A 49 32.66 -26.42 -19.18
CA THR A 49 32.82 -27.64 -18.38
C THR A 49 34.32 -27.91 -18.20
N SER A 50 34.87 -27.53 -17.05
CA SER A 50 36.21 -27.96 -16.64
C SER A 50 36.18 -29.42 -16.20
N THR A 51 36.58 -30.32 -17.10
CA THR A 51 36.81 -31.73 -16.78
C THR A 51 38.17 -31.87 -16.09
N ILE A 52 38.18 -32.01 -14.77
CA ILE A 52 39.38 -32.42 -14.02
C ILE A 52 39.47 -33.94 -14.01
N THR A 53 40.46 -34.48 -14.72
CA THR A 53 40.83 -35.90 -14.65
C THR A 53 41.68 -36.13 -13.39
N VAL A 54 41.11 -36.79 -12.38
CA VAL A 54 41.87 -37.29 -11.23
C VAL A 54 42.27 -38.73 -11.51
N THR A 55 43.54 -38.92 -11.87
CA THR A 55 44.20 -40.23 -11.91
C THR A 55 44.47 -40.67 -10.47
N GLY A 56 43.72 -41.66 -9.98
CA GLY A 56 44.04 -42.34 -8.72
C GLY A 56 45.27 -43.25 -8.86
N PRO A 57 45.89 -43.60 -7.72
CA PRO A 57 46.07 -45.02 -7.44
C PRO A 57 45.66 -45.43 -6.01
N SER A 58 45.48 -46.75 -5.90
CA SER A 58 44.77 -47.55 -4.91
C SER A 58 45.14 -47.43 -3.42
N ILE A 59 44.07 -47.47 -2.62
CA ILE A 59 43.77 -48.33 -1.44
C ILE A 59 44.85 -48.46 -0.36
N ASP A 60 44.52 -47.92 0.82
CA ASP A 60 44.89 -48.52 2.11
C ASP A 60 43.75 -48.37 3.14
N THR A 61 43.26 -49.51 3.62
CA THR A 61 42.69 -49.84 4.95
C THR A 61 41.49 -49.04 5.54
N PRO A 62 40.42 -49.73 6.04
CA PRO A 62 39.18 -49.09 6.49
C PRO A 62 39.28 -48.54 7.92
N ALA A 63 39.26 -47.21 8.06
CA ALA A 63 38.86 -46.55 9.29
C ALA A 63 37.37 -46.25 9.19
N ALA A 64 36.56 -46.90 10.04
CA ALA A 64 35.14 -46.65 10.19
C ALA A 64 34.91 -45.19 10.61
N SER A 65 34.76 -44.31 9.63
CA SER A 65 34.37 -42.92 9.82
C SER A 65 32.86 -42.89 9.96
N SER A 66 32.40 -42.68 11.18
CA SER A 66 30.99 -42.56 11.53
C SER A 66 30.44 -41.32 10.83
N THR A 67 29.74 -41.50 9.71
CA THR A 67 28.93 -40.44 9.12
C THR A 67 27.92 -40.00 10.18
N PRO A 68 27.94 -38.74 10.67
CA PRO A 68 26.82 -38.27 11.45
C PRO A 68 25.61 -38.24 10.52
N THR A 69 24.67 -39.16 10.74
CA THR A 69 23.33 -39.07 10.18
C THR A 69 22.73 -37.80 10.75
N VAL A 70 22.71 -36.74 9.95
CA VAL A 70 21.94 -35.54 10.25
C VAL A 70 20.48 -35.95 10.09
N THR A 71 19.86 -36.36 11.20
CA THR A 71 18.41 -36.42 11.30
C THR A 71 17.94 -34.98 11.20
N THR A 72 17.55 -34.55 10.00
CA THR A 72 16.75 -33.35 9.81
C THR A 72 15.46 -33.58 10.58
N GLU A 73 15.35 -32.98 11.76
CA GLU A 73 14.11 -32.92 12.50
C GLU A 73 13.15 -32.06 11.68
N GLU A 74 12.24 -32.74 10.97
CA GLU A 74 11.19 -32.12 10.18
C GLU A 74 10.24 -31.39 11.13
N SER A 75 10.50 -30.10 11.36
CA SER A 75 9.57 -29.23 12.05
C SER A 75 8.24 -29.27 11.28
N PRO A 76 7.10 -29.53 11.94
CA PRO A 76 5.82 -29.53 11.26
C PRO A 76 5.61 -28.19 10.57
N ALA A 77 5.19 -28.23 9.30
CA ALA A 77 4.87 -27.04 8.55
C ALA A 77 3.80 -26.22 9.29
N PRO A 78 3.92 -24.89 9.39
CA PRO A 78 2.94 -24.07 10.08
C PRO A 78 1.58 -24.24 9.41
N THR A 79 0.56 -24.56 10.20
CA THR A 79 -0.83 -24.60 9.72
C THR A 79 -1.37 -23.19 9.55
N CYS A 80 -1.93 -22.90 8.39
CA CYS A 80 -2.55 -21.61 8.10
C CYS A 80 -3.87 -21.44 8.86
N SER A 81 -4.14 -20.24 9.36
CA SER A 81 -5.41 -19.84 9.96
C SER A 81 -5.92 -18.57 9.29
N THR A 82 -7.22 -18.51 9.05
CA THR A 82 -7.94 -17.31 8.58
C THR A 82 -8.74 -16.63 9.69
N ASP A 83 -8.71 -17.14 10.92
CA ASP A 83 -9.33 -16.48 12.07
C ASP A 83 -8.46 -15.30 12.53
N GLY A 84 -8.77 -14.12 12.00
CA GLY A 84 -8.07 -12.86 12.30
C GLY A 84 -8.79 -11.94 13.28
N SER A 85 -9.97 -12.31 13.77
CA SER A 85 -10.87 -11.41 14.51
C SER A 85 -10.19 -10.72 15.72
N ALA A 86 -9.48 -11.51 16.54
CA ALA A 86 -8.74 -11.01 17.69
C ALA A 86 -7.54 -10.16 17.28
N ALA A 87 -6.79 -10.58 16.26
CA ALA A 87 -5.62 -9.84 15.76
C ALA A 87 -6.00 -8.48 15.17
N ILE A 88 -7.09 -8.43 14.40
CA ILE A 88 -7.65 -7.21 13.80
C ILE A 88 -8.14 -6.26 14.89
N THR A 89 -8.87 -6.76 15.89
CA THR A 89 -9.34 -5.95 17.02
C THR A 89 -8.17 -5.35 17.81
N ALA A 90 -7.16 -6.16 18.11
CA ALA A 90 -5.96 -5.71 18.81
C ALA A 90 -5.15 -4.69 17.99
N ALA A 91 -5.08 -4.84 16.67
CA ALA A 91 -4.42 -3.91 15.77
C ALA A 91 -5.17 -2.58 15.65
N ALA A 92 -6.51 -2.61 15.54
CA ALA A 92 -7.34 -1.42 15.49
C ALA A 92 -7.18 -0.54 16.75
N ALA A 93 -6.98 -1.15 17.92
CA ALA A 93 -6.72 -0.46 19.18
C ALA A 93 -5.34 0.23 19.26
N GLN A 94 -4.41 -0.10 18.36
CA GLN A 94 -3.05 0.46 18.36
C GLN A 94 -2.91 1.71 17.47
N ILE A 95 -3.91 2.01 16.64
CA ILE A 95 -3.85 3.12 15.70
C ILE A 95 -4.67 4.33 16.20
N PRO A 96 -4.34 5.56 15.76
CA PRO A 96 -5.15 6.74 16.10
C PRO A 96 -6.61 6.56 15.69
N THR A 97 -7.53 7.18 16.42
CA THR A 97 -8.95 7.19 16.09
C THR A 97 -9.19 7.79 14.70
N PRO A 98 -10.30 7.42 14.01
CA PRO A 98 -10.63 7.95 12.68
C PRO A 98 -10.71 9.48 12.66
N LEU A 99 -11.31 10.07 13.71
CA LEU A 99 -11.58 11.50 13.85
C LEU A 99 -11.10 11.99 15.23
N PRO A 100 -9.81 12.33 15.39
CA PRO A 100 -9.23 12.67 16.69
C PRO A 100 -9.87 13.92 17.33
N ASP A 101 -10.41 14.82 16.51
CA ASP A 101 -11.02 16.08 16.98
C ASP A 101 -12.53 15.96 17.28
N SER A 102 -13.16 14.79 17.03
CA SER A 102 -14.62 14.61 17.12
C SER A 102 -15.12 13.96 18.41
N GLY A 103 -14.24 13.75 19.39
CA GLY A 103 -14.57 13.11 20.67
C GLY A 103 -14.46 11.58 20.66
N PRO A 104 -14.75 10.91 21.80
CA PRO A 104 -14.44 9.49 22.02
C PRO A 104 -15.29 8.50 21.22
N ASP A 105 -16.44 8.94 20.67
CA ASP A 105 -17.41 8.05 20.01
C ASP A 105 -17.04 7.72 18.55
N ALA A 106 -16.06 8.42 17.97
CA ALA A 106 -15.55 8.14 16.63
C ALA A 106 -14.49 7.03 16.69
N GLY A 107 -14.94 5.78 16.80
CA GLY A 107 -14.08 4.58 16.80
C GLY A 107 -13.97 3.90 15.44
N TRP A 108 -12.99 3.00 15.32
CA TRP A 108 -12.89 2.08 14.18
C TRP A 108 -13.85 0.90 14.35
N VAL A 109 -14.47 0.47 13.25
CA VAL A 109 -15.30 -0.75 13.18
C VAL A 109 -14.79 -1.64 12.04
N PHE A 110 -14.75 -2.94 12.31
CA PHE A 110 -14.42 -3.96 11.32
C PHE A 110 -15.70 -4.66 10.86
N HIS A 111 -15.99 -4.60 9.56
CA HIS A 111 -17.20 -5.19 8.95
C HIS A 111 -16.94 -6.51 8.21
N GLY A 112 -15.74 -7.08 8.30
CA GLY A 112 -15.42 -8.38 7.71
C GLY A 112 -14.62 -8.33 6.40
N GLU A 113 -14.33 -7.15 5.85
CA GLU A 113 -13.53 -7.03 4.62
C GLU A 113 -12.03 -7.25 4.91
N THR A 114 -11.53 -8.44 4.59
CA THR A 114 -10.15 -8.87 4.88
C THR A 114 -9.73 -10.05 4.00
N ASN A 115 -8.42 -10.23 3.82
CA ASN A 115 -7.81 -11.48 3.38
C ASN A 115 -6.86 -12.07 4.45
N TYR A 116 -7.11 -11.78 5.73
CA TYR A 116 -6.26 -12.22 6.85
C TYR A 116 -5.98 -13.72 6.76
N ASN A 117 -4.69 -14.05 6.76
CA ASN A 117 -4.20 -15.42 6.78
C ASN A 117 -2.81 -15.46 7.41
N THR A 118 -2.58 -16.38 8.35
CA THR A 118 -1.28 -16.52 9.03
C THR A 118 -0.15 -17.05 8.13
N CYS A 119 -0.46 -17.47 6.90
CA CYS A 119 0.50 -17.93 5.89
C CYS A 119 0.72 -16.93 4.74
N PHE A 120 0.01 -15.80 4.71
CA PHE A 120 0.21 -14.81 3.67
C PHE A 120 1.36 -13.88 4.06
N ASP A 121 2.26 -13.60 3.11
CA ASP A 121 3.29 -12.59 3.27
C ASP A 121 2.67 -11.21 3.47
N LEU A 122 1.52 -10.93 2.86
CA LEU A 122 0.77 -9.72 3.12
C LEU A 122 -0.73 -9.99 3.15
N SER A 123 -1.34 -9.68 4.28
CA SER A 123 -2.79 -9.60 4.45
C SER A 123 -3.21 -8.20 4.86
N TYR A 124 -4.49 -7.86 4.64
CA TYR A 124 -5.11 -6.64 5.10
C TYR A 124 -6.40 -6.90 5.89
N ALA A 125 -6.83 -5.91 6.67
CA ALA A 125 -8.21 -5.78 7.12
C ALA A 125 -8.67 -4.32 6.97
N ALA A 126 -9.84 -4.10 6.39
CA ALA A 126 -10.40 -2.76 6.21
C ALA A 126 -11.22 -2.34 7.43
N LEU A 127 -10.93 -1.14 7.93
CA LEU A 127 -11.63 -0.49 9.01
C LEU A 127 -12.44 0.69 8.46
N GLU A 128 -13.66 0.82 8.95
CA GLU A 128 -14.53 1.96 8.69
C GLU A 128 -14.74 2.77 9.96
N THR A 129 -15.10 4.04 9.82
CA THR A 129 -15.50 4.88 10.95
C THR A 129 -16.88 4.44 11.46
N ALA A 130 -17.03 4.25 12.77
CA ALA A 130 -18.33 3.99 13.39
C ALA A 130 -19.37 5.07 13.02
N GLY A 131 -20.52 4.66 12.46
CA GLY A 131 -21.54 5.60 11.98
C GLY A 131 -21.11 6.46 10.78
N GLY A 132 -20.01 6.07 10.12
CA GLY A 132 -19.47 6.77 8.97
C GLY A 132 -20.33 6.64 7.71
N THR A 133 -19.99 7.46 6.72
CA THR A 133 -20.53 7.39 5.35
C THR A 133 -19.36 7.15 4.38
N GLY A 134 -19.62 7.04 3.08
CA GLY A 134 -18.54 6.82 2.10
C GLY A 134 -17.44 7.88 2.06
N SER A 135 -17.70 9.09 2.57
CA SER A 135 -16.72 10.17 2.70
C SER A 135 -16.03 10.22 4.07
N SER A 136 -16.44 9.36 5.01
CA SER A 136 -15.77 9.24 6.30
C SER A 136 -14.40 8.59 6.13
N PRO A 137 -13.46 8.85 7.05
CA PRO A 137 -12.17 8.19 7.00
C PRO A 137 -12.31 6.66 7.13
N SER A 138 -11.47 5.95 6.40
CA SER A 138 -11.25 4.51 6.52
C SER A 138 -9.75 4.23 6.66
N GLN A 139 -9.42 2.99 7.01
CA GLN A 139 -8.02 2.57 7.16
C GLN A 139 -7.84 1.11 6.76
N LEU A 140 -6.65 0.76 6.26
CA LEU A 140 -6.26 -0.63 6.09
C LEU A 140 -5.18 -0.98 7.10
N LEU A 141 -5.48 -1.97 7.92
CA LEU A 141 -4.47 -2.63 8.73
C LEU A 141 -3.73 -3.64 7.85
N MET A 142 -2.41 -3.72 7.96
CA MET A 142 -1.56 -4.65 7.23
C MET A 142 -0.98 -5.69 8.20
N PHE A 143 -0.91 -6.93 7.72
CA PHE A 143 -0.41 -8.07 8.48
C PHE A 143 0.60 -8.86 7.64
N HIS A 144 1.69 -9.31 8.26
CA HIS A 144 2.64 -10.26 7.69
C HIS A 144 2.61 -11.53 8.52
N LEU A 145 2.27 -12.66 7.91
CA LEU A 145 2.14 -13.96 8.60
C LEU A 145 1.23 -13.88 9.85
N GLY A 146 0.10 -13.16 9.72
CA GLY A 146 -0.87 -12.93 10.79
C GLY A 146 -0.46 -11.90 11.85
N ARG A 147 0.75 -11.33 11.79
CA ARG A 147 1.21 -10.30 12.73
C ARG A 147 0.93 -8.91 12.18
N PHE A 148 0.35 -8.04 13.00
CA PHE A 148 0.14 -6.65 12.62
C PHE A 148 1.48 -5.95 12.39
N VAL A 149 1.64 -5.32 11.22
CA VAL A 149 2.87 -4.63 10.81
C VAL A 149 2.67 -3.14 10.56
N GLY A 150 1.44 -2.65 10.67
CA GLY A 150 1.12 -1.22 10.55
C GLY A 150 -0.09 -0.95 9.67
N ARG A 151 -0.29 0.34 9.34
CA ARG A 151 -1.34 0.78 8.43
C ARG A 151 -0.80 0.86 7.01
N ALA A 152 -1.68 0.73 6.01
CA ALA A 152 -1.32 0.95 4.60
C ALA A 152 -0.72 2.34 4.37
N ILE A 153 -1.35 3.37 4.95
CA ILE A 153 -0.86 4.75 4.93
C ILE A 153 -0.99 5.38 6.31
N ALA A 154 -0.17 6.40 6.60
CA ALA A 154 -0.09 7.01 7.92
C ALA A 154 -1.26 7.95 8.27
N CYS A 155 -1.96 8.46 7.27
CA CYS A 155 -3.14 9.31 7.42
C CYS A 155 -4.44 8.47 7.33
N ASN A 156 -5.56 9.02 7.80
CA ASN A 156 -6.87 8.38 7.59
C ASN A 156 -7.49 8.99 6.32
N ALA A 157 -7.64 8.18 5.27
CA ALA A 157 -8.14 8.64 3.97
C ALA A 157 -9.65 8.36 3.83
N ALA A 158 -10.35 9.19 3.06
CA ALA A 158 -11.71 8.91 2.61
C ALA A 158 -11.70 8.17 1.27
N PHE A 159 -12.85 7.58 0.89
CA PHE A 159 -13.08 6.96 -0.42
C PHE A 159 -12.02 5.93 -0.86
N GLN A 160 -11.49 5.17 0.10
CA GLN A 160 -10.55 4.09 -0.14
C GLN A 160 -11.30 2.79 -0.41
N THR A 161 -10.82 2.00 -1.37
CA THR A 161 -11.42 0.69 -1.71
C THR A 161 -10.33 -0.30 -2.08
N VAL A 162 -10.38 -1.52 -1.51
CA VAL A 162 -9.53 -2.62 -1.96
C VAL A 162 -10.10 -3.17 -3.27
N THR A 163 -9.30 -3.14 -4.33
CA THR A 163 -9.72 -3.58 -5.67
C THR A 163 -9.23 -4.97 -6.03
N GLY A 164 -8.31 -5.51 -5.24
CA GLY A 164 -7.85 -6.90 -5.36
C GLY A 164 -6.78 -7.22 -4.32
N SER A 165 -6.62 -8.49 -3.98
CA SER A 165 -5.56 -8.93 -3.07
C SER A 165 -5.07 -10.32 -3.44
N SER A 166 -3.85 -10.62 -3.03
CA SER A 166 -3.21 -11.92 -3.17
C SER A 166 -2.47 -12.25 -1.85
N PRO A 167 -1.85 -13.43 -1.72
CA PRO A 167 -1.01 -13.74 -0.55
C PRO A 167 0.19 -12.81 -0.34
N THR A 168 0.59 -12.03 -1.34
CA THR A 168 1.80 -11.19 -1.29
C THR A 168 1.53 -9.72 -1.60
N SER A 169 0.30 -9.34 -1.95
CA SER A 169 -0.03 -7.98 -2.36
C SER A 169 -1.47 -7.56 -2.09
N VAL A 170 -1.67 -6.25 -1.93
CA VAL A 170 -2.99 -5.62 -1.77
C VAL A 170 -3.08 -4.43 -2.71
N ASN A 171 -4.05 -4.45 -3.61
CA ASN A 171 -4.32 -3.39 -4.59
C ASN A 171 -5.41 -2.49 -4.03
N VAL A 172 -5.16 -1.19 -4.00
CA VAL A 172 -6.05 -0.22 -3.38
C VAL A 172 -6.24 0.96 -4.32
N THR A 173 -7.48 1.38 -4.44
CA THR A 173 -7.84 2.63 -5.09
C THR A 173 -8.20 3.66 -4.02
N TYR A 174 -7.58 4.83 -4.12
CA TYR A 174 -7.96 6.03 -3.39
C TYR A 174 -8.67 6.99 -4.34
N ARG A 175 -9.95 7.28 -4.08
CA ARG A 175 -10.64 8.35 -4.79
C ARG A 175 -10.51 9.67 -4.02
N TYR A 176 -10.61 10.77 -4.74
CA TYR A 176 -10.55 12.11 -4.16
C TYR A 176 -11.37 13.09 -5.00
N LEU A 177 -11.76 14.20 -4.37
CA LEU A 177 -12.56 15.24 -5.00
C LEU A 177 -11.66 16.14 -5.83
N ASN A 178 -11.96 16.27 -7.12
CA ASN A 178 -11.49 17.38 -7.93
C ASN A 178 -12.36 18.62 -7.71
N ALA A 179 -11.88 19.77 -8.18
CA ALA A 179 -12.66 21.00 -8.15
C ALA A 179 -13.99 20.83 -8.90
N GLY A 180 -15.11 21.03 -8.21
CA GLY A 180 -16.46 20.91 -8.76
C GLY A 180 -17.10 19.52 -8.61
N ASP A 181 -16.38 18.52 -8.08
CA ASP A 181 -16.98 17.22 -7.79
C ASP A 181 -17.99 17.33 -6.64
N PRO A 182 -19.17 16.69 -6.74
CA PRO A 182 -20.01 16.48 -5.58
C PRO A 182 -19.37 15.44 -4.65
N THR A 183 -19.50 15.61 -3.34
CA THR A 183 -18.93 14.69 -2.33
C THR A 183 -19.37 13.24 -2.54
N ALA A 184 -20.59 13.02 -3.06
CA ALA A 184 -21.11 11.69 -3.35
C ALA A 184 -20.47 11.01 -4.58
N ASN A 185 -19.74 11.76 -5.43
CA ASN A 185 -19.14 11.22 -6.64
C ASN A 185 -17.75 11.84 -6.95
N PRO A 186 -16.71 11.49 -6.17
CA PRO A 186 -15.34 11.92 -6.46
C PRO A 186 -14.83 11.32 -7.78
N THR A 187 -14.35 12.16 -8.69
CA THR A 187 -13.85 11.72 -10.01
C THR A 187 -12.34 11.48 -10.01
N GLY A 188 -11.61 12.05 -9.05
CA GLY A 188 -10.17 11.80 -8.86
C GLY A 188 -9.91 10.37 -8.43
N ARG A 189 -8.80 9.79 -8.90
CA ARG A 189 -8.43 8.39 -8.63
C ARG A 189 -6.91 8.21 -8.62
N ALA A 190 -6.42 7.49 -7.62
CA ALA A 190 -5.05 7.00 -7.54
C ALA A 190 -5.07 5.51 -7.19
N ASP A 191 -4.37 4.70 -7.98
CA ASP A 191 -4.21 3.28 -7.73
C ASP A 191 -2.81 3.00 -7.21
N VAL A 192 -2.74 2.19 -6.15
CA VAL A 192 -1.48 1.77 -5.55
C VAL A 192 -1.53 0.28 -5.23
N VAL A 193 -0.35 -0.32 -5.11
CA VAL A 193 -0.18 -1.71 -4.70
C VAL A 193 0.74 -1.74 -3.49
N PHE A 194 0.30 -2.39 -2.42
CA PHE A 194 1.12 -2.66 -1.25
C PHE A 194 1.71 -4.06 -1.36
N VAL A 195 3.00 -4.18 -1.04
CA VAL A 195 3.75 -5.45 -0.98
C VAL A 195 4.59 -5.50 0.28
N TRP A 196 4.92 -6.69 0.77
CA TRP A 196 5.89 -6.87 1.84
C TRP A 196 7.31 -6.96 1.25
N ASP A 197 8.21 -6.05 1.64
CA ASP A 197 9.62 -6.05 1.24
C ASP A 197 10.51 -6.45 2.42
N ALA A 198 10.48 -7.75 2.73
CA ALA A 198 11.21 -8.46 3.79
C ALA A 198 11.02 -7.98 5.25
N SER A 199 10.77 -6.69 5.46
CA SER A 199 10.78 -6.02 6.76
C SER A 199 9.67 -4.99 6.93
N GLN A 200 9.10 -4.50 5.83
CA GLN A 200 8.09 -3.44 5.85
C GLN A 200 7.14 -3.56 4.67
N VAL A 201 5.98 -2.92 4.80
CA VAL A 201 5.06 -2.74 3.69
C VAL A 201 5.57 -1.59 2.82
N VAL A 202 5.75 -1.85 1.53
CA VAL A 202 6.12 -0.86 0.52
C VAL A 202 4.93 -0.59 -0.38
N MET A 203 4.68 0.69 -0.65
CA MET A 203 3.67 1.15 -1.59
C MET A 203 4.31 1.37 -2.96
N HIS A 204 3.79 0.71 -3.98
CA HIS A 204 4.06 1.02 -5.38
C HIS A 204 2.97 1.92 -5.94
N GLY A 205 3.39 3.00 -6.62
CA GLY A 205 2.54 4.11 -7.00
C GLY A 205 2.72 5.30 -6.06
N SER A 206 1.87 6.32 -6.21
CA SER A 206 1.93 7.54 -5.41
C SER A 206 0.54 8.07 -5.13
N LEU A 207 0.35 8.63 -3.94
CA LEU A 207 -0.89 9.31 -3.58
C LEU A 207 -0.75 10.82 -3.79
N PRO A 208 -1.74 11.48 -4.43
CA PRO A 208 -1.69 12.91 -4.65
C PRO A 208 -2.02 13.67 -3.35
N TYR A 209 -1.78 14.98 -3.35
CA TYR A 209 -2.04 15.83 -2.18
C TYR A 209 -3.51 15.79 -1.75
N GLU A 210 -4.43 15.64 -2.70
CA GLU A 210 -5.87 15.57 -2.47
C GLU A 210 -6.26 14.36 -1.59
N VAL A 211 -5.50 13.26 -1.66
CA VAL A 211 -5.66 12.11 -0.76
C VAL A 211 -4.92 12.34 0.55
N THR A 212 -3.67 12.81 0.49
CA THR A 212 -2.78 12.81 1.66
C THR A 212 -2.98 13.99 2.59
N GLN A 213 -3.40 15.14 2.04
CA GLN A 213 -3.47 16.44 2.71
C GLN A 213 -2.15 16.84 3.41
N GLY A 214 -1.02 16.28 2.96
CA GLY A 214 0.30 16.41 3.60
C GLY A 214 0.38 15.81 5.02
N LYS A 215 -0.48 14.84 5.34
CA LYS A 215 -0.56 14.16 6.66
C LYS A 215 -0.11 12.71 6.64
N CYS A 216 0.12 12.15 5.46
CA CYS A 216 0.88 10.95 5.26
C CYS A 216 2.32 11.40 4.89
#